data_AF-A0A259H9D0-F1
#
_entry.id   AF-A0A259H9D0-F1
#
_cell.length_a   1.000
_cell.length_b   1.000
_cell.length_c   1.000
_cell.angle_alpha   90.00
_cell.angle_beta   90.00
_cell.angle_gamma   90.00
#
_symmetry.space_group_name_H-M   'P 1'
#
loop_
_entity.id
_entity.type
_entity.pdbx_description
1 polymer ?
#
loop_
_entity_poly.entity_id
_entity_poly.type
_entity_poly.pdbx_seq_one_letter_code
_entity_poly.pdbx_strand_id
1 'polypeptide(L)'
;ELEGQILLESGRPADALGPLRRATALTGNSPLIATTFGHALIATEDKDNFAEAEKVLRASVVRDRENPFTWYQLGVVYEAKGDIPRARLASAEQQLMNMQLGNAVRSAEAAEAALPKGTPDWLRAQDIAMSARAMMERQRKSR
;
A
#
# COMPACT_ATOMS: atom_id res chain seq x y z
N GLU A 1 -6.29 20.46 -2.71
CA GLU A 1 -5.64 19.43 -1.87
C GLU A 1 -5.88 19.72 -0.39
N LEU A 2 -5.35 20.84 0.13
CA LEU A 2 -5.45 21.21 1.54
C LEU A 2 -6.88 21.14 2.11
N GLU A 3 -7.87 21.66 1.40
CA GLU A 3 -9.30 21.54 1.79
C GLU A 3 -9.72 20.07 2.00
N GLY A 4 -9.32 19.17 1.10
CA GLY A 4 -9.63 17.76 1.21
C GLY A 4 -8.91 17.08 2.38
N GLN A 5 -7.65 17.45 2.65
CA GLN A 5 -6.93 16.98 3.83
C GLN A 5 -7.61 17.43 5.13
N ILE A 6 -7.97 18.72 5.22
CA ILE A 6 -8.67 19.27 6.40
C ILE A 6 -10.00 18.52 6.63
N LEU A 7 -10.77 18.27 5.58
CA LEU A 7 -12.02 17.51 5.67
C LEU A 7 -11.77 16.08 6.18
N LEU A 8 -10.76 15.40 5.66
CA LEU A 8 -10.41 14.05 6.07
C LEU A 8 -9.99 13.99 7.55
N GLU A 9 -9.11 14.89 7.97
CA GLU A 9 -8.63 15.00 9.36
C GLU A 9 -9.76 15.40 10.33
N SER A 10 -10.77 16.11 9.84
CA SER A 10 -11.97 16.48 10.60
C SER A 10 -13.03 15.37 10.66
N GLY A 11 -12.72 14.16 10.19
CA GLY A 11 -13.66 13.03 10.19
C GLY A 11 -14.75 13.13 9.11
N ARG A 12 -14.51 13.87 8.03
CA ARG A 12 -15.44 14.07 6.91
C ARG A 12 -14.87 13.49 5.59
N PRO A 13 -14.61 12.16 5.53
CA PRO A 13 -13.96 11.54 4.37
C PRO A 13 -14.79 11.66 3.08
N ALA A 14 -16.12 11.57 3.17
CA ALA A 14 -17.00 11.71 2.01
C ALA A 14 -16.89 13.09 1.35
N ASP A 15 -16.83 14.15 2.17
CA ASP A 15 -16.68 15.52 1.69
C ASP A 15 -15.29 15.77 1.10
N ALA A 16 -14.26 15.06 1.60
CA ALA A 16 -12.89 15.16 1.10
C ALA A 16 -12.72 14.60 -0.33
N LEU A 17 -13.61 13.69 -0.79
CA LEU A 17 -13.46 13.01 -2.07
C LEU A 17 -13.43 13.97 -3.26
N GLY A 18 -14.33 14.95 -3.30
CA GLY A 18 -14.42 15.91 -4.41
C GLY A 18 -13.13 16.74 -4.57
N PRO A 19 -12.68 17.46 -3.52
CA PRO A 19 -11.44 18.22 -3.54
C PRO A 19 -10.19 17.37 -3.82
N LEU A 20 -10.08 16.17 -3.25
CA LEU A 20 -8.93 15.29 -3.45
C LEU A 20 -8.89 14.72 -4.87
N ARG A 21 -10.02 14.25 -5.40
CA ARG A 21 -10.12 13.76 -6.78
C ARG A 21 -9.70 14.82 -7.79
N ARG A 22 -10.16 16.07 -7.60
CA ARG A 22 -9.75 17.20 -8.44
C ARG A 22 -8.26 17.47 -8.33
N ALA A 23 -7.71 17.46 -7.12
CA ALA A 23 -6.28 17.67 -6.90
C ALA A 23 -5.42 16.56 -7.53
N THR A 24 -5.83 15.29 -7.40
CA THR A 24 -5.16 14.14 -8.04
C THR A 24 -5.11 14.30 -9.56
N ALA A 25 -6.22 14.72 -10.17
CA ALA A 25 -6.29 14.96 -11.61
C ALA A 25 -5.40 16.14 -12.05
N LEU A 26 -5.48 17.28 -11.34
CA LEU A 26 -4.72 18.50 -11.68
C LEU A 26 -3.20 18.31 -11.54
N THR A 27 -2.76 17.43 -10.64
CA THR A 27 -1.34 17.16 -10.39
C THR A 27 -0.80 15.98 -11.19
N GLY A 28 -1.59 15.40 -12.11
CA GLY A 28 -1.16 14.28 -12.92
C GLY A 28 -0.86 13.00 -12.11
N ASN A 29 -1.67 12.75 -11.07
CA ASN A 29 -1.46 11.67 -10.10
C ASN A 29 -0.15 11.82 -9.30
N SER A 30 0.09 12.99 -8.72
CA SER A 30 1.15 13.15 -7.70
C SER A 30 1.02 12.04 -6.64
N PRO A 31 2.08 11.28 -6.31
CA PRO A 31 1.97 10.12 -5.41
C PRO A 31 1.42 10.48 -4.03
N LEU A 32 1.85 11.62 -3.47
CA LEU A 32 1.37 12.10 -2.18
C LEU A 32 -0.15 12.32 -2.20
N ILE A 33 -0.63 13.10 -3.17
CA ILE A 33 -2.06 13.47 -3.29
C ILE A 33 -2.90 12.25 -3.66
N ALA A 34 -2.42 11.39 -4.54
CA ALA A 34 -3.07 10.13 -4.90
C ALA A 34 -3.20 9.20 -3.67
N THR A 35 -2.15 9.12 -2.85
CA THR A 35 -2.20 8.33 -1.61
C THR A 35 -3.22 8.88 -0.62
N THR A 36 -3.25 10.20 -0.42
CA THR A 36 -4.27 10.85 0.42
C THR A 36 -5.68 10.64 -0.13
N PHE A 37 -5.87 10.69 -1.44
CA PHE A 37 -7.16 10.41 -2.08
C PHE A 37 -7.58 8.95 -1.89
N GLY A 38 -6.67 7.99 -2.07
CA GLY A 38 -6.91 6.58 -1.79
C GLY A 38 -7.30 6.33 -0.33
N HIS A 39 -6.61 6.97 0.61
CA HIS A 39 -6.95 6.92 2.03
C HIS A 39 -8.36 7.50 2.30
N ALA A 40 -8.71 8.64 1.71
CA ALA A 40 -10.04 9.22 1.87
C ALA A 40 -11.15 8.29 1.33
N LEU A 41 -10.92 7.64 0.19
CA LEU A 41 -11.84 6.63 -0.36
C LEU A 41 -12.05 5.48 0.63
N ILE A 42 -10.98 4.95 1.22
CA ILE A 42 -11.06 3.87 2.22
C ILE A 42 -11.79 4.34 3.48
N ALA A 43 -11.50 5.55 3.96
CA ALA A 43 -12.06 6.11 5.18
C ALA A 43 -13.57 6.38 5.11
N THR A 44 -14.17 6.37 3.92
CA THR A 44 -15.65 6.40 3.79
C THR A 44 -16.32 5.12 4.26
N GLU A 45 -15.58 4.02 4.39
CA GLU A 45 -16.09 2.67 4.66
C GLU A 45 -17.12 2.16 3.64
N ASP A 46 -17.27 2.86 2.51
CA ASP A 46 -18.12 2.49 1.41
C ASP A 46 -17.39 1.53 0.47
N LYS A 47 -17.93 0.33 0.32
CA LYS A 47 -17.33 -0.74 -0.50
C LYS A 47 -17.24 -0.35 -1.97
N ASP A 48 -18.12 0.53 -2.45
CA ASP A 48 -18.12 0.98 -3.84
C ASP A 48 -16.88 1.82 -4.16
N ASN A 49 -16.23 2.40 -3.14
CA ASN A 49 -15.00 3.19 -3.30
C ASN A 49 -13.72 2.35 -3.41
N PHE A 50 -13.73 1.07 -3.01
CA PHE A 50 -12.51 0.26 -2.99
C PHE A 50 -11.91 -0.03 -4.37
N ALA A 51 -12.75 -0.16 -5.40
CA ALA A 51 -12.25 -0.34 -6.78
C ALA A 51 -11.47 0.89 -7.26
N GLU A 52 -11.94 2.09 -6.92
CA GLU A 52 -11.22 3.32 -7.25
C GLU A 52 -9.97 3.48 -6.38
N ALA A 53 -10.08 3.22 -5.08
CA ALA A 53 -8.94 3.31 -4.15
C ALA A 53 -7.78 2.44 -4.63
N GLU A 54 -8.06 1.19 -5.03
CA GLU A 54 -7.05 0.28 -5.59
C GLU A 54 -6.37 0.91 -6.81
N LYS A 55 -7.15 1.41 -7.79
CA LYS A 55 -6.60 1.99 -9.02
C LYS A 55 -5.69 3.17 -8.72
N VAL A 56 -6.12 4.07 -7.84
CA VAL A 56 -5.37 5.28 -7.46
C VAL A 56 -4.09 4.90 -6.71
N LEU A 57 -4.18 4.01 -5.72
CA LEU A 57 -3.04 3.57 -4.92
C LEU A 57 -2.04 2.77 -5.73
N ARG A 58 -2.49 1.89 -6.65
CA ARG A 58 -1.62 1.19 -7.59
C ARG A 58 -0.88 2.14 -8.51
N ALA A 59 -1.52 3.20 -8.99
CA ALA A 59 -0.86 4.24 -9.78
C ALA A 59 0.15 5.04 -8.95
N SER A 60 -0.13 5.24 -7.65
CA SER A 60 0.78 5.90 -6.71
C SER A 60 2.03 5.07 -6.45
N VAL A 61 1.90 3.78 -6.10
CA VAL A 61 3.07 2.90 -5.83
C VAL A 61 3.97 2.73 -7.05
N VAL A 62 3.45 2.80 -8.28
CA VAL A 62 4.27 2.75 -9.50
C VAL A 62 5.20 3.98 -9.60
N ARG A 63 4.74 5.14 -9.13
CA ARG A 63 5.50 6.40 -9.16
C ARG A 63 6.40 6.60 -7.95
N ASP A 64 5.94 6.17 -6.78
CA ASP A 64 6.68 6.24 -5.52
C ASP A 64 6.52 4.91 -4.78
N ARG A 65 7.49 4.04 -4.97
CA ARG A 65 7.51 2.72 -4.33
C ARG A 65 7.95 2.80 -2.87
N GLU A 66 8.57 3.89 -2.44
CA GLU A 66 9.22 4.02 -1.13
C GLU A 66 8.29 4.60 -0.07
N ASN A 67 7.01 4.78 -0.40
CA ASN A 67 5.99 5.22 0.53
C ASN A 67 5.31 4.02 1.24
N PRO A 68 5.70 3.69 2.50
CA PRO A 68 5.11 2.58 3.23
C PRO A 68 3.62 2.79 3.53
N PHE A 69 3.16 4.04 3.60
CA PHE A 69 1.75 4.34 3.84
C PHE A 69 0.88 3.99 2.64
N THR A 70 1.35 4.23 1.41
CA THR A 70 0.63 3.79 0.20
C THR A 70 0.47 2.28 0.14
N TRP A 71 1.52 1.53 0.51
CA TRP A 71 1.45 0.06 0.59
C TRP A 71 0.49 -0.41 1.67
N TYR A 72 0.49 0.23 2.84
CA TYR A 72 -0.48 -0.07 3.90
C TYR A 72 -1.92 0.11 3.41
N GLN A 73 -2.24 1.27 2.81
CA GLN A 73 -3.58 1.55 2.28
C GLN A 73 -3.98 0.54 1.19
N LEU A 74 -3.04 0.17 0.32
CA LEU A 74 -3.29 -0.82 -0.72
C LEU A 74 -3.56 -2.22 -0.12
N GLY A 75 -2.87 -2.58 0.96
CA GLY A 75 -3.13 -3.80 1.74
C GLY A 75 -4.55 -3.84 2.32
N VAL A 76 -5.00 -2.73 2.92
CA VAL A 76 -6.38 -2.58 3.42
C VAL A 76 -7.40 -2.80 2.31
N VAL A 77 -7.18 -2.20 1.14
CA VAL A 77 -8.09 -2.37 -0.02
C VAL A 77 -8.11 -3.82 -0.51
N TYR A 78 -6.95 -4.47 -0.64
CA TYR A 78 -6.90 -5.88 -1.03
C TYR A 78 -7.61 -6.78 -0.03
N GLU A 79 -7.40 -6.56 1.26
CA GLU A 79 -8.08 -7.32 2.32
C GLU A 79 -9.61 -7.13 2.26
N ALA A 80 -10.07 -5.88 2.14
CA ALA A 80 -11.49 -5.57 2.03
C ALA A 80 -12.15 -6.20 0.77
N LYS A 81 -11.36 -6.42 -0.28
CA LYS A 81 -11.78 -7.11 -1.52
C LYS A 81 -11.59 -8.63 -1.48
N GLY A 82 -11.06 -9.19 -0.39
CA GLY A 82 -10.80 -10.61 -0.24
C GLY A 82 -9.54 -11.12 -0.96
N ASP A 83 -8.72 -10.23 -1.51
CA ASP A 83 -7.43 -10.56 -2.14
C ASP A 83 -6.33 -10.65 -1.07
N ILE A 84 -6.47 -11.64 -0.19
CA ILE A 84 -5.55 -11.89 0.92
C ILE A 84 -4.09 -12.07 0.45
N PRO A 85 -3.78 -12.78 -0.65
CA PRO A 85 -2.40 -12.92 -1.11
C PRO A 85 -1.74 -11.58 -1.44
N ARG A 86 -2.45 -10.68 -2.15
CA ARG A 86 -1.92 -9.34 -2.43
C ARG A 86 -1.89 -8.43 -1.21
N ALA A 87 -2.82 -8.58 -0.27
CA ALA A 87 -2.77 -7.88 1.02
C ALA A 87 -1.52 -8.25 1.82
N ARG A 88 -1.14 -9.54 1.82
CA ARG A 88 0.11 -10.03 2.43
C ARG A 88 1.34 -9.48 1.74
N LEU A 89 1.34 -9.40 0.41
CA LEU A 89 2.44 -8.79 -0.34
C LEU A 89 2.61 -7.30 0.00
N ALA A 90 1.52 -6.54 0.01
CA ALA A 90 1.54 -5.12 0.40
C ALA A 90 2.02 -4.92 1.84
N SER A 91 1.61 -5.81 2.76
CA SER A 91 2.13 -5.84 4.13
C SER A 91 3.65 -6.09 4.17
N ALA A 92 4.15 -7.02 3.35
CA ALA A 92 5.57 -7.33 3.29
C ALA A 92 6.41 -6.14 2.79
N GLU A 93 5.94 -5.41 1.77
CA GLU A 93 6.56 -4.18 1.26
C GLU A 93 6.67 -3.12 2.37
N GLN A 94 5.54 -2.81 3.02
CA GLN A 94 5.51 -1.84 4.11
C GLN A 94 6.44 -2.24 5.25
N GLN A 95 6.43 -3.52 5.64
CA GLN A 95 7.23 -4.02 6.77
C GLN A 95 8.72 -3.99 6.47
N LEU A 96 9.12 -4.29 5.23
CA LEU A 96 10.51 -4.18 4.79
C LEU A 96 11.01 -2.74 4.91
N MET A 97 10.23 -1.77 4.44
CA MET A 97 10.56 -0.33 4.50
C MET A 97 10.68 0.17 5.95
N ASN A 98 9.84 -0.37 6.84
CA ASN A 98 9.88 -0.03 8.26
C ASN A 98 10.90 -0.86 9.07
N MET A 99 11.80 -1.59 8.41
CA MET A 99 12.83 -2.44 9.04
C MET A 99 12.26 -3.51 9.98
N GLN A 100 11.00 -3.89 9.81
CA GLN A 100 10.33 -4.96 10.53
C GLN A 100 10.64 -6.31 9.86
N LEU A 101 11.94 -6.62 9.73
CA LEU A 101 12.45 -7.66 8.82
C LEU A 101 11.81 -9.03 9.04
N GLY A 102 11.64 -9.45 10.30
CA GLY A 102 11.01 -10.73 10.62
C GLY A 102 9.53 -10.79 10.22
N ASN A 103 8.81 -9.67 10.31
CA ASN A 103 7.42 -9.59 9.84
C ASN A 103 7.38 -9.62 8.31
N ALA A 104 8.28 -8.87 7.67
CA ALA A 104 8.38 -8.81 6.21
C ALA A 104 8.60 -10.20 5.60
N VAL A 105 9.48 -11.02 6.18
CA VAL A 105 9.69 -12.41 5.75
C VAL A 105 8.40 -13.23 5.84
N ARG A 106 7.72 -13.22 6.99
CA ARG A 106 6.49 -14.01 7.18
C ARG A 106 5.36 -13.59 6.23
N SER A 107 5.18 -12.28 6.04
CA SER A 107 4.17 -11.75 5.12
C SER A 107 4.50 -12.10 3.67
N ALA A 108 5.77 -11.99 3.28
CA ALA A 108 6.24 -12.33 1.94
C ALA A 108 6.07 -13.82 1.64
N GLU A 109 6.46 -14.72 2.54
CA GLU A 109 6.28 -16.17 2.38
C GLU A 109 4.80 -16.54 2.27
N ALA A 110 3.93 -15.91 3.08
CA ALA A 110 2.49 -16.13 3.02
C ALA A 110 1.90 -15.67 1.68
N ALA A 111 2.37 -14.54 1.14
CA ALA A 111 1.98 -14.08 -0.19
C ALA A 111 2.47 -15.04 -1.27
N GLU A 112 3.76 -15.42 -1.25
CA GLU A 112 4.37 -16.33 -2.21
C GLU A 112 3.65 -17.68 -2.28
N ALA A 113 3.26 -18.24 -1.13
CA ALA A 113 2.57 -19.52 -1.07
C ALA A 113 1.18 -19.52 -1.72
N ALA A 114 0.52 -18.36 -1.79
CA ALA A 114 -0.85 -18.24 -2.26
C ALA A 114 -1.00 -17.51 -3.62
N LEU A 115 0.02 -16.75 -4.04
CA LEU A 115 0.03 -16.08 -5.34
C LEU A 115 0.32 -17.08 -6.47
N PRO A 116 -0.27 -16.90 -7.67
CA PRO A 116 0.02 -17.77 -8.81
C PRO A 116 1.52 -17.71 -9.17
N LYS A 117 2.16 -18.88 -9.25
CA LYS A 117 3.58 -19.01 -9.54
C LYS A 117 3.96 -18.33 -10.87
N GLY A 118 5.11 -17.68 -10.88
CA GLY A 118 5.63 -16.96 -12.05
C GLY A 118 5.00 -15.60 -12.32
N THR A 119 3.99 -15.17 -11.55
CA THR A 119 3.46 -13.81 -11.66
C THR A 119 4.43 -12.76 -11.09
N PRO A 120 4.35 -11.49 -11.54
CA PRO A 120 5.17 -10.42 -10.97
C PRO A 120 5.04 -10.28 -9.45
N ASP A 121 3.83 -10.41 -8.91
CA ASP A 121 3.57 -10.35 -7.47
C ASP A 121 4.25 -11.51 -6.72
N TRP A 122 4.23 -12.72 -7.30
CA TRP A 122 4.88 -13.90 -6.75
C TRP A 122 6.41 -13.77 -6.73
N LEU A 123 7.00 -13.23 -7.80
CA LEU A 123 8.44 -12.93 -7.84
C LEU A 123 8.80 -11.85 -6.82
N ARG A 124 7.97 -10.80 -6.72
CA ARG A 124 8.22 -9.72 -5.77
C ARG A 124 8.17 -10.20 -4.32
N ALA A 125 7.27 -11.13 -3.98
CA ALA A 125 7.22 -11.75 -2.66
C ALA A 125 8.56 -12.44 -2.32
N GLN A 126 9.13 -13.22 -3.24
CA GLN A 126 10.43 -13.87 -3.05
C GLN A 126 11.56 -12.86 -2.84
N ASP A 127 11.59 -11.79 -3.65
CA ASP A 127 12.63 -10.75 -3.54
C ASP A 127 12.61 -10.08 -2.16
N ILE A 128 11.41 -9.80 -1.62
CA ILE A 128 11.25 -9.21 -0.29
C ILE A 128 11.74 -10.18 0.78
N ALA A 129 11.33 -11.45 0.73
CA ALA A 129 11.77 -12.46 1.70
C ALA A 129 13.30 -12.64 1.68
N MET A 130 13.90 -12.69 0.49
CA MET A 130 15.35 -12.79 0.33
C MET A 130 16.08 -11.55 0.89
N SER A 131 15.61 -10.36 0.52
CA SER A 131 16.20 -9.09 0.97
C SER A 131 16.13 -8.93 2.49
N ALA A 132 14.95 -9.19 3.08
CA ALA A 132 14.75 -9.10 4.52
C ALA A 132 15.67 -10.07 5.30
N ARG A 133 15.79 -11.33 4.86
CA ARG A 133 16.71 -12.31 5.47
C ARG A 133 18.17 -11.87 5.37
N ALA A 134 18.59 -11.34 4.22
CA ALA A 134 19.95 -10.83 4.04
C ALA A 134 20.25 -9.65 4.97
N MET A 135 19.29 -8.74 5.16
CA MET A 135 19.43 -7.62 6.11
C MET A 135 19.50 -8.09 7.56
N MET A 136 18.70 -9.07 7.96
CA MET A 136 18.76 -9.67 9.30
C MET A 136 20.11 -10.30 9.59
N GLU A 137 20.67 -11.06 8.65
CA GLU A 137 21.97 -11.70 8.83
C GLU A 137 23.09 -10.67 8.98
N ARG A 138 23.03 -9.57 8.21
CA ARG A 138 23.97 -8.44 8.36
C ARG A 138 23.87 -7.80 9.74
N GLN A 139 22.66 -7.54 10.24
CA GLN A 139 22.45 -6.98 11.58
C GLN A 139 22.95 -7.90 12.70
N ARG A 140 22.85 -9.23 12.52
CA ARG A 140 23.37 -10.20 13.48
C ARG A 140 24.90 -10.19 13.52
N LYS A 141 25.56 -10.04 12.37
CA LYS A 141 27.04 -9.98 12.28
C LYS A 141 27.65 -8.67 12.76
N SER A 142 26.86 -7.59 12.80
CA SER A 142 27.30 -6.26 13.25
C SER A 142 27.10 -6.00 14.75
N ARG A 143 26.61 -6.99 15.50
CA ARG A 143 26.42 -6.95 16.96
C ARG A 143 27.49 -7.81 17.62
#